data_AF-A0A4Q7M7I6-F1
#
_entry.id   AF-A0A4Q7M7I6-F1
#
_cell.length_a   1.000
_cell.length_b   1.000
_cell.length_c   1.000
_cell.angle_alpha   90.00
_cell.angle_beta   90.00
_cell.angle_gamma   90.00
#
_symmetry.space_group_name_H-M   'P 1'
#
loop_
_entity.id
_entity.type
_entity.pdbx_description
1 polymer ?
#
loop_
_entity_poly.entity_id
_entity_poly.type
_entity_poly.pdbx_seq_one_letter_code
_entity_poly.pdbx_strand_id
1 'polypeptide(L)'
;MTYDEQTLTSLRADADDVVARYPDPRSGLLPLLHLVQSVDGYVSSDGIRFCAERLGLTPAEVSAVATFYSQYKRHPNGAYTVGVCTNTLCAVMGGDAIFDELSEHLGVGHDETTEDGAITLERVECNAACDYAPVMMVNWEFFDNQTPESAKAVADDLRAGRPVAPTRGAAQVCTFKQMSRVLAGFPDGRADEGGIAGEPTLAGLRLARERGWTAPPPPPVDPPPVDPPLVEPVETPAVEPVETKGDPK
;
A
#
# COMPACT_ATOMS: atom_id res chain seq x y z
N MET A 1 20.55 -2.66 -15.69
CA MET A 1 19.60 -1.66 -15.18
C MET A 1 19.98 -0.30 -15.76
N THR A 2 19.05 0.66 -15.82
CA THR A 2 19.31 2.01 -16.38
C THR A 2 19.49 3.12 -15.34
N TYR A 3 19.40 2.80 -14.04
CA TYR A 3 19.73 3.75 -12.96
C TYR A 3 21.14 4.33 -13.11
N ASP A 4 21.26 5.64 -12.85
CA ASP A 4 22.55 6.27 -12.69
C ASP A 4 23.27 5.81 -11.40
N GLU A 5 24.57 6.08 -11.32
CA GLU A 5 25.42 5.61 -10.22
C GLU A 5 24.99 6.17 -8.85
N GLN A 6 24.52 7.41 -8.80
CA GLN A 6 24.08 8.05 -7.56
C GLN A 6 22.79 7.39 -7.07
N THR A 7 21.80 7.23 -7.95
CA THR A 7 20.53 6.55 -7.63
C THR A 7 20.77 5.12 -7.16
N LEU A 8 21.60 4.36 -7.88
CA LEU A 8 21.89 2.97 -7.53
C LEU A 8 22.62 2.85 -6.18
N THR A 9 23.53 3.78 -5.89
CA THR A 9 24.26 3.81 -4.60
C THR A 9 23.31 4.08 -3.44
N SER A 10 22.44 5.08 -3.56
CA SER A 10 21.43 5.39 -2.52
C SER A 10 20.45 4.25 -2.34
N LEU A 11 19.96 3.66 -3.44
CA LEU A 11 18.99 2.57 -3.40
C LEU A 11 19.58 1.31 -2.75
N ARG A 12 20.86 1.02 -2.99
CA ARG A 12 21.58 -0.07 -2.30
C ARG A 12 21.67 0.18 -0.81
N ALA A 13 22.11 1.36 -0.38
CA ALA A 13 22.23 1.67 1.04
C ALA A 13 20.88 1.52 1.78
N ASP A 14 19.80 2.08 1.22
CA ASP A 14 18.46 1.92 1.79
C ASP A 14 17.99 0.45 1.77
N ALA A 15 18.30 -0.29 0.71
CA ALA A 15 17.92 -1.70 0.62
C ALA A 15 18.64 -2.57 1.67
N ASP A 16 19.90 -2.25 1.97
CA ASP A 16 20.67 -2.94 3.01
C ASP A 16 20.03 -2.75 4.38
N ASP A 17 19.60 -1.53 4.70
CA ASP A 17 18.88 -1.21 5.93
C ASP A 17 17.54 -1.93 6.02
N VAL A 18 16.82 -2.09 4.90
CA VAL A 18 15.56 -2.84 4.85
C VAL A 18 15.81 -4.32 5.09
N VAL A 19 16.77 -4.93 4.39
CA VAL A 19 17.07 -6.37 4.49
C VAL A 19 17.57 -6.73 5.89
N ALA A 20 18.38 -5.88 6.51
CA ALA A 20 18.91 -6.11 7.85
C ALA A 20 17.84 -6.22 8.97
N ARG A 21 16.60 -5.82 8.70
CA ARG A 21 15.47 -5.94 9.65
C ARG A 21 14.93 -7.36 9.77
N TYR A 22 15.33 -8.26 8.85
CA TYR A 22 14.78 -9.60 8.75
C TYR A 22 15.85 -10.67 8.93
N PRO A 23 15.53 -11.80 9.60
CA PRO A 23 16.45 -12.94 9.68
C PRO A 23 16.60 -13.65 8.33
N ASP A 24 15.54 -13.71 7.53
CA ASP A 24 15.56 -14.19 6.15
C ASP A 24 15.49 -12.98 5.19
N PRO A 25 16.52 -12.74 4.36
CA PRO A 25 16.53 -11.65 3.38
C PRO A 25 15.32 -11.64 2.46
N ARG A 26 14.77 -12.79 2.09
CA ARG A 26 13.59 -12.90 1.22
C ARG A 26 12.38 -12.15 1.80
N SER A 27 12.28 -12.05 3.13
CA SER A 27 11.21 -11.32 3.82
C SER A 27 11.25 -9.81 3.56
N GLY A 28 12.39 -9.27 3.12
CA GLY A 28 12.54 -7.87 2.75
C GLY A 28 11.91 -7.50 1.41
N LEU A 29 11.38 -8.45 0.62
CA LEU A 29 10.88 -8.18 -0.73
C LEU A 29 9.75 -7.14 -0.75
N LEU A 30 8.79 -7.23 0.17
CA LEU A 30 7.65 -6.32 0.20
C LEU A 30 8.07 -4.86 0.45
N PRO A 31 8.83 -4.54 1.51
CA PRO A 31 9.33 -3.16 1.70
C PRO A 31 10.31 -2.73 0.61
N LEU A 32 11.09 -3.63 -0.01
CA LEU A 32 11.94 -3.25 -1.15
C LEU A 32 11.13 -2.84 -2.39
N LEU A 33 9.98 -3.47 -2.64
CA LEU A 33 9.08 -3.03 -3.72
C LEU A 33 8.53 -1.62 -3.45
N HIS A 34 8.19 -1.29 -2.20
CA HIS A 34 7.86 0.08 -1.81
C HIS A 34 9.04 1.04 -1.94
N LEU A 35 10.26 0.60 -1.62
CA LEU A 35 11.47 1.41 -1.80
C LEU A 35 11.68 1.75 -3.27
N VAL A 36 11.51 0.78 -4.18
CA VAL A 36 11.52 1.00 -5.63
C VAL A 36 10.48 2.04 -6.03
N GLN A 37 9.23 1.91 -5.57
CA GLN A 37 8.18 2.90 -5.87
C GLN A 37 8.53 4.31 -5.36
N SER A 38 9.28 4.42 -4.27
CA SER A 38 9.74 5.71 -3.77
C SER A 38 10.72 6.43 -4.69
N VAL A 39 11.43 5.68 -5.54
CA VAL A 39 12.40 6.21 -6.51
C VAL A 39 11.79 6.32 -7.90
N ASP A 40 11.00 5.34 -8.32
CA ASP A 40 10.52 5.22 -9.71
C ASP A 40 9.08 5.71 -9.87
N GLY A 41 8.32 5.82 -8.78
CA GLY A 41 6.88 6.10 -8.80
C GLY A 41 6.01 4.87 -9.12
N TYR A 42 6.62 3.72 -9.40
CA TYR A 42 5.97 2.43 -9.66
C TYR A 42 7.03 1.32 -9.61
N VAL A 43 6.64 0.05 -9.66
CA VAL A 43 7.56 -1.09 -9.75
C VAL A 43 8.03 -1.26 -11.19
N SER A 44 9.16 -0.62 -11.53
CA SER A 44 9.76 -0.68 -12.86
C SER A 44 10.49 -2.00 -13.13
N SER A 45 10.77 -2.30 -14.40
CA SER A 45 11.62 -3.43 -14.79
C SER A 45 13.04 -3.36 -14.21
N ASP A 46 13.55 -2.15 -13.96
CA ASP A 46 14.82 -1.96 -13.25
C ASP A 46 14.70 -2.30 -11.78
N GLY A 47 13.63 -1.84 -11.13
CA GLY A 47 13.31 -2.17 -9.75
C GLY A 47 13.12 -3.67 -9.51
N ILE A 48 12.45 -4.37 -10.44
CA ILE A 48 12.32 -5.83 -10.37
C ILE A 48 13.69 -6.52 -10.40
N ARG A 49 14.57 -6.12 -11.33
CA ARG A 49 15.92 -6.68 -11.41
C ARG A 49 16.75 -6.32 -10.18
N PHE A 50 16.61 -5.10 -9.68
CA PHE A 50 17.28 -4.65 -8.46
C PHE A 50 16.92 -5.51 -7.25
N CYS A 51 15.61 -5.71 -7.00
CA CYS A 51 15.14 -6.55 -5.89
C CYS A 51 15.60 -8.01 -6.06
N ALA A 52 15.56 -8.53 -7.30
CA ALA A 52 16.02 -9.88 -7.62
C ALA A 52 17.51 -10.06 -7.28
N GLU A 53 18.37 -9.14 -7.73
CA GLU A 53 19.80 -9.16 -7.42
C GLU A 53 20.07 -9.00 -5.92
N ARG A 54 19.37 -8.09 -5.23
CA ARG A 54 19.62 -7.83 -3.80
C ARG A 54 19.27 -9.02 -2.91
N LEU A 55 18.21 -9.75 -3.26
CA LEU A 55 17.66 -10.85 -2.45
C LEU A 55 18.06 -12.25 -2.94
N GLY A 56 18.80 -12.36 -4.05
CA GLY A 56 19.12 -13.66 -4.65
C GLY A 56 17.89 -14.38 -5.21
N LEU A 57 16.91 -13.62 -5.70
CA LEU A 57 15.68 -14.13 -6.32
C LEU A 57 15.75 -14.05 -7.84
N THR A 58 14.85 -14.75 -8.51
CA THR A 58 14.64 -14.53 -9.94
C THR A 58 13.74 -13.30 -10.19
N PRO A 59 13.91 -12.58 -11.32
CA PRO A 59 12.97 -11.52 -11.70
C PRO A 59 11.51 -12.00 -11.80
N ALA A 60 11.29 -13.28 -12.14
CA ALA A 60 9.96 -13.89 -12.22
C ALA A 60 9.29 -14.00 -10.84
N GLU A 61 10.02 -14.40 -9.80
CA GLU A 61 9.49 -14.44 -8.43
C GLU A 61 9.13 -13.05 -7.92
N VAL A 62 10.00 -12.06 -8.18
CA VAL A 62 9.72 -10.67 -7.82
C VAL A 62 8.50 -10.14 -8.57
N SER A 63 8.41 -10.40 -9.87
CA SER A 63 7.27 -10.01 -10.69
C SER A 63 5.98 -10.65 -10.19
N ALA A 64 6.00 -11.93 -9.79
CA ALA A 64 4.83 -12.62 -9.26
C ALA A 64 4.28 -11.92 -8.02
N VAL A 65 5.16 -11.55 -7.07
CA VAL A 65 4.77 -10.80 -5.86
C VAL A 65 4.26 -9.40 -6.20
N ALA A 66 4.94 -8.68 -7.10
CA ALA A 66 4.52 -7.35 -7.54
C ALA A 66 3.16 -7.36 -8.25
N THR A 67 2.79 -8.45 -8.93
CA THR A 67 1.47 -8.61 -9.55
C THR A 67 0.38 -9.11 -8.60
N PHE A 68 0.76 -9.71 -7.48
CA PHE A 68 -0.19 -10.29 -6.53
C PHE A 68 -0.82 -9.23 -5.62
N TYR A 69 -0.02 -8.27 -5.13
CA TYR A 69 -0.50 -7.21 -4.25
C TYR A 69 -0.81 -5.93 -5.05
N SER A 70 -2.05 -5.42 -4.92
CA SER A 70 -2.52 -4.21 -5.60
C SER A 70 -1.82 -2.91 -5.17
N GLN A 71 -1.12 -2.93 -4.04
CA GLN A 71 -0.33 -1.79 -3.54
C GLN A 71 0.91 -1.48 -4.39
N TYR A 72 1.33 -2.42 -5.25
CA TYR A 72 2.45 -2.26 -6.15
C TYR A 72 1.98 -1.86 -7.54
N LYS A 73 2.19 -0.60 -7.91
CA LYS A 73 1.83 -0.05 -9.22
C LYS A 73 2.78 -0.59 -10.27
N ARG A 74 2.22 -1.09 -11.38
CA ARG A 74 2.99 -1.77 -12.44
C ARG A 74 3.24 -0.89 -13.66
N HIS A 75 2.67 0.31 -13.65
CA HIS A 75 2.83 1.36 -14.65
C HIS A 75 3.02 2.69 -13.91
N PRO A 76 3.51 3.74 -14.60
CA PRO A 76 3.63 5.07 -14.00
C PRO A 76 2.35 5.48 -13.27
N ASN A 77 2.53 5.90 -12.03
CA ASN A 77 1.47 6.41 -11.16
C ASN A 77 1.59 7.93 -11.04
N GLY A 78 0.48 8.61 -10.81
CA GLY A 78 0.45 10.04 -10.55
C GLY A 78 1.18 10.43 -9.27
N ALA A 79 1.34 11.73 -9.06
CA ALA A 79 1.84 12.26 -7.79
C ALA A 79 0.98 11.82 -6.60
N TYR A 80 -0.31 11.57 -6.82
CA TYR A 80 -1.28 11.08 -5.85
C TYR A 80 -2.11 9.93 -6.42
N THR A 81 -2.22 8.82 -5.69
CA THR A 81 -3.24 7.79 -5.93
C THR A 81 -4.47 8.15 -5.10
N VAL A 82 -5.57 8.45 -5.78
CA VAL A 82 -6.87 8.76 -5.18
C VAL A 82 -7.77 7.53 -5.32
N GLY A 83 -8.06 6.87 -4.20
CA GLY A 83 -8.87 5.66 -4.16
C GLY A 83 -10.23 5.90 -3.53
N VAL A 84 -11.32 5.45 -4.15
CA VAL A 84 -12.67 5.52 -3.59
C VAL A 84 -13.15 4.11 -3.22
N CYS A 85 -13.53 3.90 -1.96
CA CYS A 85 -14.07 2.62 -1.53
C CYS A 85 -15.45 2.39 -2.15
N THR A 86 -15.58 1.35 -2.98
CA THR A 86 -16.85 0.96 -3.62
C THR A 86 -17.37 -0.38 -3.10
N ASN A 87 -16.84 -0.86 -1.97
CA ASN A 87 -17.34 -2.06 -1.32
C ASN A 87 -18.66 -1.77 -0.57
N THR A 88 -19.39 -2.82 -0.20
CA THR A 88 -20.84 -2.82 0.11
C THR A 88 -21.34 -1.62 0.91
N LEU A 89 -20.74 -1.31 2.06
CA LEU A 89 -21.24 -0.20 2.88
C LEU A 89 -20.96 1.16 2.24
N CYS A 90 -19.76 1.39 1.71
CA CYS A 90 -19.45 2.66 1.05
C CYS A 90 -20.30 2.83 -0.21
N ALA A 91 -20.49 1.77 -1.01
CA ALA A 91 -21.41 1.77 -2.16
C ALA A 91 -22.82 2.24 -1.77
N VAL A 92 -23.41 1.65 -0.73
CA VAL A 92 -24.73 2.05 -0.20
C VAL A 92 -24.75 3.51 0.26
N MET A 93 -23.66 3.99 0.85
CA MET A 93 -23.55 5.36 1.36
C MET A 93 -23.19 6.40 0.28
N GLY A 94 -22.92 5.99 -0.96
CA GLY A 94 -22.64 6.90 -2.09
C GLY A 94 -21.22 6.82 -2.67
N GLY A 95 -20.41 5.81 -2.30
CA GLY A 95 -19.06 5.60 -2.82
C GLY A 95 -19.00 5.43 -4.33
N ASP A 96 -19.97 4.72 -4.93
CA ASP A 96 -20.05 4.60 -6.40
C ASP A 96 -20.28 5.96 -7.07
N ALA A 97 -21.17 6.78 -6.50
CA ALA A 97 -21.43 8.12 -7.02
C ALA A 97 -20.19 9.03 -6.93
N ILE A 98 -19.43 8.93 -5.83
CA ILE A 98 -18.17 9.66 -5.67
C ILE A 98 -17.16 9.26 -6.75
N PHE A 99 -17.00 7.94 -6.99
CA PHE A 99 -16.08 7.47 -8.02
C PHE A 99 -16.50 7.94 -9.40
N ASP A 100 -17.79 7.77 -9.76
CA ASP A 100 -18.29 8.10 -11.10
C ASP A 100 -18.15 9.61 -11.38
N GLU A 101 -18.48 10.48 -10.42
CA GLU A 101 -18.32 11.93 -10.58
C GLU A 101 -16.85 12.37 -10.60
N LEU A 102 -15.96 11.74 -9.83
CA LEU A 102 -14.52 11.99 -9.93
C LEU A 102 -13.97 11.54 -11.28
N SER A 103 -14.40 10.39 -11.77
CA SER A 103 -13.98 9.84 -13.06
C SER A 103 -14.37 10.78 -14.21
N GLU A 104 -15.60 11.30 -14.19
CA GLU A 104 -16.07 12.30 -15.16
C GLU A 104 -15.29 13.62 -15.03
N HIS A 105 -15.10 14.12 -13.80
CA HIS A 105 -14.41 15.39 -13.52
C HIS A 105 -12.94 15.37 -13.92
N LEU A 106 -12.25 14.25 -13.68
CA LEU A 106 -10.83 14.08 -14.00
C LEU A 106 -10.60 13.58 -15.43
N GLY A 107 -11.63 13.04 -16.09
CA GLY A 107 -11.54 12.47 -17.43
C GLY A 107 -10.75 11.15 -17.49
N VAL A 108 -10.68 10.41 -16.39
CA VAL A 108 -9.94 9.14 -16.27
C VAL A 108 -10.77 8.07 -15.58
N GLY A 109 -10.57 6.81 -15.96
CA GLY A 109 -11.18 5.64 -15.35
C GLY A 109 -10.39 5.06 -14.17
N HIS A 110 -10.73 3.83 -13.80
CA HIS A 110 -9.98 3.08 -12.79
C HIS A 110 -8.59 2.72 -13.31
N ASP A 111 -7.57 2.94 -12.46
CA ASP A 111 -6.16 2.63 -12.72
C ASP A 111 -5.56 3.47 -13.86
N GLU A 112 -6.22 4.59 -14.20
CA GLU A 112 -5.77 5.57 -15.17
C GLU A 112 -5.27 6.84 -14.49
N THR A 113 -4.34 7.53 -15.14
CA THR A 113 -3.68 8.72 -14.61
C THR A 113 -4.02 9.94 -15.47
N THR A 114 -4.30 11.06 -14.83
CA THR A 114 -4.57 12.33 -15.51
C THR A 114 -3.41 12.76 -16.41
N GLU A 115 -3.70 13.47 -17.52
CA GLU A 115 -2.67 13.89 -18.48
C GLU A 115 -1.54 14.74 -17.87
N ASP A 116 -1.85 15.49 -16.81
CA ASP A 116 -0.90 16.29 -16.05
C ASP A 116 -0.02 15.46 -15.08
N GLY A 117 -0.25 14.15 -14.98
CA GLY A 117 0.48 13.24 -14.11
C GLY A 117 0.19 13.44 -12.62
N ALA A 118 -0.85 14.19 -12.26
CA ALA A 118 -1.13 14.53 -10.87
C ALA A 118 -1.84 13.39 -10.11
N ILE A 119 -2.90 12.80 -10.70
CA ILE A 119 -3.78 11.86 -10.01
C ILE A 119 -3.90 10.56 -10.80
N THR A 120 -3.71 9.43 -10.13
CA THR A 120 -4.20 8.11 -10.55
C THR A 120 -5.47 7.79 -9.78
N LEU A 121 -6.58 7.50 -10.47
CA LEU A 121 -7.88 7.26 -9.85
C LEU A 121 -8.15 5.75 -9.69
N GLU A 122 -8.56 5.30 -8.52
CA GLU A 122 -8.81 3.89 -8.24
C GLU A 122 -10.17 3.60 -7.59
N ARG A 123 -10.85 2.57 -8.08
CA ARG A 123 -11.85 1.87 -7.27
C ARG A 123 -11.08 1.00 -6.31
N VAL A 124 -11.22 1.25 -5.01
CA VAL A 124 -10.58 0.44 -3.99
C VAL A 124 -11.61 -0.41 -3.26
N GLU A 125 -11.13 -1.56 -2.79
CA GLU A 125 -11.91 -2.45 -1.96
C GLU A 125 -12.03 -1.91 -0.52
N CYS A 126 -12.54 -2.74 0.39
CA CYS A 126 -12.76 -2.35 1.78
C CYS A 126 -11.46 -1.91 2.49
N ASN A 127 -11.43 -0.65 2.93
CA ASN A 127 -10.34 -0.08 3.73
C ASN A 127 -10.59 -0.15 5.25
N ALA A 128 -11.54 -0.97 5.69
CA ALA A 128 -11.90 -1.20 7.10
C ALA A 128 -12.24 0.08 7.91
N ALA A 129 -12.78 1.12 7.24
CA ALA A 129 -13.20 2.39 7.84
C ALA A 129 -14.72 2.63 7.68
N CYS A 130 -15.48 1.54 7.81
CA CYS A 130 -16.93 1.50 7.55
C CYS A 130 -17.75 2.41 8.46
N ASP A 131 -17.26 2.68 9.67
CA ASP A 131 -17.83 3.62 10.63
C ASP A 131 -17.81 5.08 10.15
N TYR A 132 -17.08 5.38 9.07
CA TYR A 132 -16.94 6.69 8.45
C TYR A 132 -17.34 6.74 6.97
N ALA A 133 -18.06 5.72 6.48
CA ALA A 133 -18.46 5.63 5.09
C ALA A 133 -19.31 6.85 4.61
N PRO A 134 -19.13 7.32 3.36
CA PRO A 134 -18.18 6.86 2.34
C PRO A 134 -16.74 7.32 2.60
N VAL A 135 -15.78 6.45 2.29
CA VAL A 135 -14.34 6.70 2.50
C VAL A 135 -13.60 6.79 1.18
N MET A 136 -12.82 7.86 1.04
CA MET A 136 -11.80 8.03 0.00
C MET A 136 -10.42 7.97 0.65
N MET A 137 -9.40 7.62 -0.12
CA MET A 137 -8.00 7.65 0.30
C MET A 137 -7.15 8.44 -0.69
N VAL A 138 -6.15 9.13 -0.18
CA VAL A 138 -5.09 9.74 -1.00
C VAL A 138 -3.75 9.28 -0.46
N ASN A 139 -3.00 8.49 -1.23
CA ASN A 139 -1.70 7.93 -0.82
C ASN A 139 -1.73 7.38 0.62
N TRP A 140 -2.65 6.47 0.92
CA TRP A 140 -2.81 5.83 2.24
C TRP A 140 -3.38 6.68 3.38
N GLU A 141 -3.64 7.96 3.15
CA GLU A 141 -4.31 8.82 4.11
C GLU A 141 -5.84 8.79 3.93
N PHE A 142 -6.59 8.82 5.02
CA PHE A 142 -8.04 8.63 5.03
C PHE A 142 -8.81 9.96 4.92
N PHE A 143 -9.79 9.97 4.02
CA PHE A 143 -10.78 11.03 3.85
C PHE A 143 -12.15 10.43 4.13
N ASP A 144 -12.66 10.76 5.32
CA ASP A 144 -13.87 10.18 5.89
C ASP A 144 -15.11 11.01 5.52
N ASN A 145 -16.30 10.41 5.54
CA ASN A 145 -17.60 11.05 5.28
C ASN A 145 -17.61 11.88 3.97
N GLN A 146 -17.00 11.39 2.91
CA GLN A 146 -16.87 12.14 1.67
C GLN A 146 -18.20 12.21 0.91
N THR A 147 -18.37 13.31 0.17
CA THR A 147 -19.41 13.48 -0.84
C THR A 147 -18.75 13.70 -2.21
N PRO A 148 -19.50 13.60 -3.33
CA PRO A 148 -18.93 13.90 -4.64
C PRO A 148 -18.31 15.30 -4.71
N GLU A 149 -18.93 16.30 -4.10
CA GLU A 149 -18.42 17.67 -4.07
C GLU A 149 -17.13 17.81 -3.27
N SER A 150 -17.05 17.20 -2.07
CA SER A 150 -15.83 17.27 -1.25
C SER A 150 -14.67 16.51 -1.91
N ALA A 151 -14.97 15.38 -2.55
CA ALA A 151 -13.98 14.59 -3.27
C ALA A 151 -13.39 15.34 -4.47
N LYS A 152 -14.24 16.01 -5.28
CA LYS A 152 -13.78 16.87 -6.38
C LYS A 152 -12.92 18.04 -5.88
N ALA A 153 -13.33 18.67 -4.77
CA ALA A 153 -12.54 19.74 -4.16
C ALA A 153 -11.14 19.27 -3.73
N VAL A 154 -11.04 18.09 -3.11
CA VAL A 154 -9.75 17.48 -2.77
C VAL A 154 -8.92 17.25 -4.04
N ALA A 155 -9.50 16.67 -5.10
CA ALA A 155 -8.78 16.43 -6.35
C ALA A 155 -8.27 17.73 -6.99
N ASP A 156 -9.08 18.79 -6.99
CA ASP A 156 -8.70 20.11 -7.51
C ASP A 156 -7.59 20.77 -6.69
N ASP A 157 -7.63 20.64 -5.36
CA ASP A 157 -6.58 21.12 -4.47
C ASP A 157 -5.24 20.40 -4.75
N LEU A 158 -5.27 19.07 -4.89
CA LEU A 158 -4.08 18.27 -5.21
C LEU A 158 -3.47 18.67 -6.55
N ARG A 159 -4.29 18.80 -7.60
CA ARG A 159 -3.84 19.21 -8.95
C ARG A 159 -3.28 20.63 -8.98
N ALA A 160 -3.80 21.51 -8.14
CA ALA A 160 -3.30 22.87 -8.00
C ALA A 160 -2.09 22.99 -7.06
N GLY A 161 -1.62 21.89 -6.46
CA GLY A 161 -0.51 21.89 -5.50
C GLY A 161 -0.84 22.58 -4.17
N ARG A 162 -2.13 22.72 -3.83
CA ARG A 162 -2.55 23.24 -2.53
C ARG A 162 -2.39 22.15 -1.46
N PRO A 163 -1.95 22.50 -0.23
CA PRO A 163 -1.90 21.53 0.86
C PRO A 163 -3.29 20.97 1.17
N VAL A 164 -3.41 19.64 1.17
CA VAL A 164 -4.63 18.92 1.53
C VAL A 164 -4.38 18.13 2.79
N ALA A 165 -5.24 18.31 3.81
CA ALA A 165 -5.20 17.53 5.04
C ALA A 165 -6.20 16.36 4.98
N PRO A 166 -5.80 15.14 5.37
CA PRO A 166 -6.74 14.04 5.60
C PRO A 166 -7.63 14.29 6.81
N THR A 167 -8.69 13.50 6.95
CA THR A 167 -9.61 13.62 8.10
C THR A 167 -8.95 13.18 9.41
N ARG A 168 -7.97 12.28 9.31
CA ARG A 168 -7.22 11.70 10.42
C ARG A 168 -5.78 11.44 9.98
N GLY A 169 -4.85 11.44 10.93
CA GLY A 169 -3.42 11.31 10.65
C GLY A 169 -2.74 12.63 10.29
N ALA A 170 -1.77 12.57 9.38
CA ALA A 170 -0.80 13.64 9.19
C ALA A 170 -1.42 14.98 8.79
N ALA A 171 -0.79 16.12 9.13
CA ALA A 171 -1.33 17.47 8.87
C ALA A 171 -1.54 17.82 7.38
N GLN A 172 -0.98 17.01 6.48
CA GLN A 172 -1.07 17.13 5.02
C GLN A 172 -0.70 15.81 4.35
N VAL A 173 -1.31 15.49 3.22
CA VAL A 173 -0.90 14.33 2.42
C VAL A 173 0.47 14.58 1.77
N CYS A 174 1.26 13.52 1.62
CA CYS A 174 2.51 13.56 0.86
C CYS A 174 2.33 12.92 -0.53
N THR A 175 3.32 13.06 -1.40
CA THR A 175 3.30 12.42 -2.73
C THR A 175 3.42 10.90 -2.64
N PHE A 176 3.01 10.18 -3.69
CA PHE A 176 3.06 8.72 -3.76
C PHE A 176 4.47 8.18 -3.49
N LYS A 177 5.50 8.87 -4.03
CA LYS A 177 6.90 8.50 -3.83
C LYS A 177 7.34 8.68 -2.37
N GLN A 178 6.91 9.77 -1.72
CA GLN A 178 7.19 10.01 -0.30
C GLN A 178 6.48 8.98 0.59
N MET A 179 5.20 8.69 0.33
CA MET A 179 4.48 7.67 1.10
C MET A 179 5.08 6.28 0.90
N SER A 180 5.47 5.94 -0.33
CA SER A 180 6.16 4.69 -0.63
C SER A 180 7.47 4.55 0.15
N ARG A 181 8.19 5.65 0.39
CA ARG A 181 9.38 5.65 1.25
C ARG A 181 9.03 5.34 2.71
N VAL A 182 7.94 5.91 3.23
CA VAL A 182 7.43 5.60 4.57
C VAL A 182 7.03 4.12 4.67
N LEU A 183 6.33 3.58 3.66
CA LEU A 183 5.94 2.17 3.60
C LEU A 183 7.13 1.20 3.44
N ALA A 184 8.25 1.65 2.87
CA ALA A 184 9.52 0.93 2.89
C ALA A 184 10.19 0.93 4.29
N GLY A 185 9.57 1.59 5.27
CA GLY A 185 10.02 1.68 6.66
C GLY A 185 11.08 2.75 6.88
N PHE A 186 11.00 3.87 6.17
CA PHE A 186 11.78 5.08 6.44
C PHE A 186 10.82 6.18 6.91
N PRO A 187 10.61 6.33 8.23
CA PRO A 187 9.65 7.26 8.78
C PRO A 187 9.95 8.71 8.38
N ASP A 188 8.90 9.48 8.14
CA ASP A 188 8.95 10.91 7.84
C ASP A 188 8.77 11.80 9.09
N GLY A 189 8.58 11.17 10.26
CA GLY A 189 8.38 11.85 11.55
C GLY A 189 6.93 12.30 11.80
N ARG A 190 5.97 11.88 10.97
CA ARG A 190 4.58 12.39 10.99
C ARG A 190 3.57 11.40 11.53
N ALA A 191 4.01 10.21 11.95
CA ALA A 191 3.15 9.13 12.42
C ALA A 191 2.30 9.52 13.65
N ASP A 192 2.78 10.45 14.47
CA ASP A 192 2.10 10.92 15.69
C ASP A 192 1.29 12.22 15.47
N GLU A 193 1.15 12.68 14.22
CA GLU A 193 0.35 13.86 13.87
C GLU A 193 -1.16 13.55 13.84
N GLY A 194 -1.95 14.58 14.14
CA GLY A 194 -3.41 14.61 13.95
C GLY A 194 -4.23 13.75 14.90
N GLY A 195 -5.53 13.67 14.61
CA GLY A 195 -6.48 12.88 15.39
C GLY A 195 -6.51 11.43 14.94
N ILE A 196 -6.80 10.53 15.89
CA ILE A 196 -7.18 9.14 15.60
C ILE A 196 -8.68 9.04 15.29
N ALA A 197 -9.11 7.90 14.74
CA ALA A 197 -10.52 7.55 14.64
C ALA A 197 -11.24 7.78 15.99
N GLY A 198 -12.36 8.49 15.95
CA GLY A 198 -13.01 9.18 17.07
C GLY A 198 -14.35 8.58 17.53
N GLU A 199 -15.42 9.39 17.48
CA GLU A 199 -16.70 9.06 18.12
C GLU A 199 -17.40 7.83 17.52
N PRO A 200 -17.60 7.72 16.19
CA PRO A 200 -18.25 6.56 15.56
C PRO A 200 -17.64 5.21 15.94
N THR A 201 -16.31 5.10 15.93
CA THR A 201 -15.59 3.86 16.30
C THR A 201 -15.89 3.43 17.75
N LEU A 202 -16.10 4.39 18.64
CA LEU A 202 -16.29 4.16 20.07
C LEU A 202 -17.77 4.01 20.47
N ALA A 203 -18.72 4.26 19.56
CA ALA A 203 -20.15 4.25 19.87
C ALA A 203 -20.61 2.92 20.48
N GLY A 204 -20.18 1.79 19.90
CA GLY A 204 -20.50 0.45 20.42
C GLY A 204 -19.95 0.20 21.83
N LEU A 205 -18.72 0.66 22.11
CA LEU A 205 -18.09 0.53 23.43
C LEU A 205 -18.82 1.37 24.49
N ARG A 206 -19.21 2.61 24.15
CA ARG A 206 -19.97 3.48 25.06
C ARG A 206 -21.30 2.83 25.43
N LEU A 207 -22.06 2.38 24.43
CA LEU A 207 -23.35 1.71 24.64
C LEU A 207 -23.22 0.45 25.50
N ALA A 208 -22.16 -0.34 25.27
CA ALA A 208 -21.90 -1.53 26.07
C ALA A 208 -21.65 -1.18 27.55
N ARG A 209 -20.84 -0.16 27.82
CA ARG A 209 -20.57 0.31 29.19
C ARG A 209 -21.81 0.86 29.88
N GLU A 210 -22.58 1.69 29.19
CA GLU A 210 -23.83 2.26 29.71
C GLU A 210 -24.86 1.19 30.10
N ARG A 211 -24.92 0.10 29.33
CA ARG A 211 -25.85 -1.00 29.55
C ARG A 211 -25.29 -2.13 30.40
N GLY A 212 -24.04 -2.02 30.87
CA GLY A 212 -23.36 -3.08 31.61
C GLY A 212 -23.20 -4.38 30.80
N TRP A 213 -23.11 -4.28 29.47
CA TRP A 213 -22.92 -5.44 28.60
C TRP A 213 -21.49 -5.96 28.69
N THR A 214 -21.36 -7.26 28.93
CA THR A 214 -20.09 -7.98 28.94
C THR A 214 -20.20 -9.19 28.03
N ALA A 215 -19.09 -9.55 27.37
CA ALA A 215 -19.04 -10.81 26.64
C ALA A 215 -19.28 -11.99 27.61
N PRO A 216 -19.98 -13.05 27.19
CA PRO A 216 -20.05 -14.27 27.97
C PRO A 216 -18.63 -14.86 28.14
N PRO A 217 -18.37 -15.63 29.21
CA PRO A 217 -17.09 -16.30 29.36
C PRO A 217 -16.83 -17.20 28.14
N PRO A 218 -15.59 -17.26 27.62
CA PRO A 218 -15.27 -18.18 26.54
C PRO A 218 -15.51 -19.62 27.02
N PRO A 219 -15.87 -20.54 26.11
CA PRO A 219 -15.93 -21.95 26.44
C PRO A 219 -14.53 -22.44 26.89
N PRO A 220 -14.44 -23.51 27.68
CA PRO A 220 -13.16 -24.14 27.98
C PRO A 220 -12.47 -24.53 26.67
N VAL A 221 -11.29 -23.98 26.44
CA VAL A 221 -10.41 -24.37 25.34
C VAL A 221 -9.25 -25.16 25.92
N ASP A 222 -8.94 -26.30 25.31
CA ASP A 222 -7.70 -27.02 25.59
C ASP A 222 -6.52 -26.07 25.35
N PRO A 223 -5.43 -26.21 26.13
CA PRO A 223 -4.22 -25.43 25.87
C PRO A 223 -3.79 -25.65 24.41
N PRO A 224 -3.35 -24.58 23.71
CA PRO A 224 -2.83 -24.74 22.37
C PRO A 224 -1.70 -25.77 22.38
N PRO A 225 -1.55 -26.57 21.31
CA PRO A 225 -0.36 -27.40 21.15
C PRO A 225 0.87 -26.53 21.36
N VAL A 226 1.87 -27.03 22.08
CA VAL A 226 3.17 -26.36 22.17
C VAL A 226 3.69 -26.23 20.75
N ASP A 227 3.95 -24.99 20.31
CA ASP A 227 4.52 -24.76 18.98
C ASP A 227 5.76 -25.66 18.83
N PRO A 228 5.88 -26.41 17.71
CA PRO A 228 7.10 -27.12 17.45
C PRO A 228 8.26 -26.11 17.42
N PRO A 229 9.47 -26.50 17.86
CA PRO A 229 10.63 -25.64 17.69
C PRO A 229 10.71 -25.17 16.24
N LEU A 230 11.01 -23.88 16.04
CA LEU A 230 11.19 -23.29 14.71
C LEU A 230 12.06 -24.25 13.88
N VAL A 231 11.48 -24.75 12.80
CA VAL A 231 12.15 -25.69 11.90
C VAL A 231 13.43 -25.02 11.41
N GLU A 232 14.56 -25.71 11.52
CA GLU A 232 15.83 -25.20 10.98
C GLU A 232 15.67 -24.86 9.49
N PRO A 233 16.42 -23.88 8.97
CA PRO A 233 16.32 -23.46 7.58
C PRO A 233 16.37 -24.68 6.66
N VAL A 234 15.33 -24.86 5.84
CA VAL A 234 15.33 -25.90 4.82
C VAL A 234 16.45 -25.55 3.85
N GLU A 235 17.49 -26.40 3.79
CA GLU A 235 18.50 -26.30 2.75
C GLU A 235 17.79 -26.37 1.39
N THR A 236 17.81 -25.25 0.66
CA THR A 236 17.34 -25.21 -0.72
C THR A 236 18.15 -26.22 -1.52
N PRO A 237 17.53 -27.24 -2.14
CA PRO A 237 18.26 -28.19 -2.95
C PRO A 237 18.92 -27.41 -4.10
N ALA A 238 20.20 -27.69 -4.33
CA ALA A 238 20.93 -27.13 -5.46
C ALA A 238 20.16 -27.45 -6.75
N VAL A 239 19.82 -26.41 -7.50
CA VAL A 239 19.24 -26.56 -8.83
C VAL A 239 20.34 -27.15 -9.71
N GLU A 240 20.22 -28.43 -10.08
CA GLU A 240 21.15 -29.03 -11.03
C GLU A 240 21.07 -28.29 -12.37
N PRO A 241 22.22 -28.01 -13.03
CA PRO A 241 22.21 -27.39 -14.34
C PRO A 241 21.44 -28.27 -15.32
N VAL A 242 20.48 -27.67 -16.03
CA VAL A 242 19.81 -28.32 -17.15
C VAL A 242 20.86 -28.61 -18.22
N GLU A 243 21.18 -29.88 -18.45
CA GLU A 243 22.02 -30.30 -19.56
C GLU A 243 21.33 -29.91 -20.88
N THR A 244 21.92 -28.96 -21.59
CA THR A 244 21.56 -28.66 -22.97
C THR A 244 21.94 -29.87 -23.83
N LYS A 245 20.95 -30.69 -24.17
CA LYS A 245 21.11 -31.76 -25.14
C LYS A 245 21.38 -31.10 -26.50
N GLY A 246 22.63 -31.19 -26.95
CA GLY A 246 23.07 -30.62 -28.21
C GLY A 246 22.23 -31.11 -29.39
N ASP A 247 21.83 -30.19 -30.25
CA ASP A 247 21.19 -30.49 -31.52
C ASP A 247 22.15 -31.28 -32.42
N PRO A 248 21.72 -32.41 -33.02
CA PRO A 248 22.51 -33.09 -34.03
C PRO A 248 22.49 -32.28 -35.34
N LYS A 249 23.71 -32.15 -35.90
CA LYS A 249 24.14 -31.55 -37.17
C LYS A 249 23.10 -31.40 -38.28
#